data_AF-A0A256WLK2-F1
#
_entry.id   AF-A0A256WLK2-F1
#
_cell.length_a   1.000
_cell.length_b   1.000
_cell.length_c   1.000
_cell.angle_alpha   90.00
_cell.angle_beta   90.00
_cell.angle_gamma   90.00
#
_symmetry.space_group_name_H-M   'P 1'
#
loop_
_entity.id
_entity.type
_entity.pdbx_description
1 polymer ?
#
loop_
_entity_poly.entity_id
_entity_poly.type
_entity_poly.pdbx_seq_one_letter_code
_entity_poly.pdbx_strand_id
1 'polypeptide(L)' 'MQKGINEIIPWWKQKTTWTAMAGIAASIGGYLTGELSIMVCIGSVLGALAIIFGRQGIEKSTYIPELKDRGEVVE' A
#
# COMPACT_ATOMS: atom_id res chain seq x y z
N MET A 1 -4.02 10.12 -28.60
CA MET A 1 -4.69 10.13 -27.28
C MET A 1 -3.66 9.73 -26.22
N GLN A 2 -2.98 10.69 -25.60
CA GLN A 2 -2.22 10.43 -24.38
C GLN A 2 -3.22 10.30 -23.23
N LYS A 3 -3.57 9.06 -22.84
CA LYS A 3 -4.24 8.76 -21.56
C LYS A 3 -3.22 9.02 -20.44
N GLY A 4 -2.99 10.29 -20.14
CA GLY A 4 -1.92 10.74 -19.26
C GLY A 4 -2.35 10.76 -17.80
N ILE A 5 -1.62 10.01 -16.96
CA ILE A 5 -0.92 10.54 -15.76
C ILE A 5 -1.80 11.08 -14.59
N ASN A 6 -3.13 11.14 -14.70
CA ASN A 6 -3.99 11.93 -13.81
C ASN A 6 -5.08 11.17 -13.06
N GLU A 7 -4.97 9.86 -12.84
CA GLU A 7 -5.95 9.12 -12.02
C GLU A 7 -5.27 8.53 -10.78
N ILE A 8 -5.79 8.88 -9.59
CA ILE A 8 -5.40 8.25 -8.33
C ILE A 8 -5.61 6.75 -8.48
N ILE A 9 -4.54 5.96 -8.36
CA ILE A 9 -4.63 4.52 -8.57
C ILE A 9 -5.34 3.91 -7.35
N PRO A 10 -6.46 3.19 -7.54
CA PRO A 10 -7.15 2.54 -6.44
C PRO A 10 -6.22 1.57 -5.71
N TRP A 11 -6.32 1.50 -4.38
CA TRP A 11 -5.39 0.73 -3.55
C TRP A 11 -5.23 -0.72 -4.00
N TRP A 12 -6.30 -1.41 -4.41
CA TRP A 12 -6.24 -2.80 -4.87
C TRP A 12 -5.49 -3.01 -6.19
N LYS A 13 -5.23 -1.94 -6.97
CA LYS A 13 -4.43 -2.00 -8.21
C LYS A 13 -2.94 -1.69 -7.97
N GLN A 14 -2.55 -1.32 -6.75
CA GLN A 14 -1.17 -0.96 -6.44
C GLN A 14 -0.31 -2.19 -6.19
N LYS A 15 0.93 -2.17 -6.72
CA LYS A 15 1.92 -3.24 -6.49
C LYS A 15 2.17 -3.47 -5.01
N THR A 16 2.26 -2.39 -4.24
CA THR A 16 2.44 -2.41 -2.78
C THR A 16 1.35 -3.20 -2.07
N THR A 17 0.10 -3.09 -2.52
CA THR A 17 -1.02 -3.85 -1.97
C THR A 17 -0.87 -5.34 -2.22
N TRP A 18 -0.47 -5.74 -3.43
CA TRP A 18 -0.23 -7.14 -3.75
C TRP A 18 0.97 -7.71 -2.98
N THR A 19 2.03 -6.94 -2.77
CA THR A 19 3.15 -7.32 -1.89
C THR A 19 2.69 -7.51 -0.45
N ALA A 20 1.87 -6.60 0.07
CA ALA A 20 1.32 -6.70 1.43
C ALA A 20 0.41 -7.94 1.58
N MET A 21 -0.43 -8.24 0.58
CA MET A 21 -1.27 -9.44 0.56
C MET A 21 -0.44 -10.73 0.51
N ALA A 22 0.65 -10.74 -0.26
CA ALA A 22 1.58 -11.88 -0.28
C ALA A 22 2.25 -12.10 1.08
N GLY A 23 2.61 -11.02 1.78
CA GLY A 23 3.12 -11.08 3.15
C GLY A 23 2.11 -11.66 4.15
N ILE A 24 0.83 -11.27 4.04
CA ILE A 24 -0.25 -11.86 4.84
C ILE A 24 -0.38 -13.37 4.55
N ALA A 25 -0.37 -13.76 3.28
CA ALA A 25 -0.45 -15.17 2.90
C ALA A 25 0.73 -16.00 3.43
N ALA A 26 1.96 -15.45 3.37
CA ALA A 26 3.15 -16.09 3.92
C ALA A 26 3.07 -16.23 5.45
N SER A 27 2.57 -15.21 6.15
CA SER A 27 2.36 -15.25 7.60
C SER A 27 1.33 -16.30 8.02
N ILE A 28 0.24 -16.44 7.25
CA ILE A 28 -0.74 -17.51 7.45
C ILE A 28 -0.09 -18.88 7.24
N GLY A 29 0.74 -19.02 6.20
CA GLY A 29 1.52 -20.23 5.95
C GLY A 29 2.39 -20.61 7.15
N GLY A 30 3.14 -19.66 7.70
CA GLY A 30 3.98 -19.88 8.88
C GLY A 30 3.21 -20.21 10.16
N TYR A 31 1.96 -19.74 10.29
CA TYR A 31 1.09 -20.15 11.40
C TYR A 31 0.64 -21.61 11.26
N LEU A 32 0.25 -22.00 10.05
CA LEU A 32 -0.22 -23.37 9.78
C LEU A 32 0.90 -24.41 9.94
N THR A 33 2.16 -24.03 9.69
CA THR A 33 3.34 -24.88 9.95
C THR A 33 3.76 -24.89 11.42
N GLY A 34 3.16 -24.04 12.27
CA GLY A 34 3.52 -23.90 13.69
C GLY A 34 4.79 -23.08 13.93
N GLU A 35 5.34 -22.44 12.89
CA GLU A 35 6.56 -21.61 12.98
C GLU A 35 6.27 -20.20 13.51
N LEU A 36 5.04 -19.72 13.35
CA LEU A 36 4.60 -18.40 13.79
C LEU A 36 3.47 -18.48 14.82
N SER A 37 3.53 -17.60 15.81
CA SER A 37 2.45 -17.37 16.77
C SER A 37 1.30 -16.57 16.14
N ILE A 38 0.08 -16.81 16.62
CA ILE A 38 -1.12 -16.05 16.23
C ILE A 38 -0.94 -14.54 16.41
N MET A 39 -0.18 -14.12 17.43
CA MET A 39 0.11 -12.70 17.68
C MET A 39 0.95 -12.09 16.55
N VAL A 40 1.89 -12.85 15.99
CA VAL A 40 2.70 -12.41 14.85
C VAL A 40 1.83 -12.29 13.60
N CYS A 41 0.89 -13.22 13.40
CA CYS A 41 -0.05 -13.13 12.28
C CYS A 41 -0.94 -11.90 12.35
N ILE A 42 -1.52 -11.61 13.52
CA ILE A 42 -2.32 -10.41 13.73
C ILE A 42 -1.47 -9.15 13.49
N GLY A 43 -0.26 -9.10 14.04
CA GLY A 43 0.68 -7.99 13.83
C GLY A 43 1.03 -7.80 12.35
N SER A 44 1.24 -8.88 11.61
CA SER A 44 1.54 -8.82 10.18
C SER A 44 0.38 -8.31 9.32
N VAL A 45 -0.87 -8.64 9.69
CA VAL A 45 -2.07 -8.09 9.02
C VAL A 45 -2.20 -6.59 9.29
N LEU A 46 -2.04 -6.16 10.55
CA LEU A 46 -2.09 -4.74 10.91
C LEU A 46 -0.96 -3.95 10.22
N GLY A 47 0.25 -4.50 10.18
CA GLY A 47 1.39 -3.90 9.47
C GLY A 47 1.14 -3.79 7.96
N ALA A 48 0.59 -4.83 7.33
CA ALA A 48 0.21 -4.82 5.93
C ALA A 48 -0.86 -3.74 5.62
N LEU A 49 -1.88 -3.60 6.47
CA LEU A 49 -2.88 -2.53 6.34
C LEU A 49 -2.25 -1.14 6.48
N ALA A 50 -1.35 -0.94 7.45
CA ALA A 50 -0.64 0.32 7.62
C ALA A 50 0.19 0.68 6.37
N ILE A 51 0.85 -0.29 5.75
CA ILE A 51 1.61 -0.09 4.50
C ILE A 51 0.68 0.28 3.33
N ILE A 52 -0.44 -0.42 3.16
CA ILE A 52 -1.41 -0.15 2.09
C ILE A 52 -1.97 1.26 2.22
N PHE A 53 -2.46 1.63 3.40
CA PHE A 53 -3.05 2.95 3.62
C PHE A 53 -2.01 4.06 3.65
N GLY A 54 -0.81 3.79 4.19
CA GLY A 54 0.32 4.74 4.13
C GLY A 54 0.69 5.05 2.68
N ARG A 55 0.76 4.04 1.81
CA ARG A 55 1.05 4.25 0.38
C ARG A 55 -0.05 5.06 -0.30
N GLN A 56 -1.32 4.78 0.01
CA GLN A 56 -2.45 5.56 -0.48
C GLN A 56 -2.40 7.02 -0.04
N GLY A 57 -2.01 7.28 1.21
CA GLY A 57 -1.85 8.63 1.74
C GLY A 57 -0.80 9.43 0.97
N ILE A 58 0.38 8.83 0.75
CA ILE A 58 1.46 9.46 -0.02
C ILE A 58 1.00 9.77 -1.45
N GLU A 59 0.35 8.83 -2.13
CA GLU A 59 -0.11 9.06 -3.50
C GLU A 59 -1.14 10.18 -3.61
N LYS A 60 -2.03 10.30 -2.63
CA LYS A 60 -3.02 11.38 -2.58
C LYS A 60 -2.40 12.72 -2.19
N SER A 61 -1.39 12.76 -1.32
CA SER A 61 -0.69 14.01 -0.96
C SER A 61 0.21 14.51 -2.09
N THR A 62 0.79 13.61 -2.89
CA THR A 62 1.51 14.00 -4.12
C THR A 62 0.54 14.48 -5.21
N TYR A 63 -0.71 14.00 -5.21
CA TYR A 63 -1.77 14.41 -6.13
C TYR A 63 -2.63 15.56 -5.54
N ILE A 64 -2.01 16.64 -5.09
CA ILE A 64 -2.76 17.88 -4.77
C ILE A 64 -2.84 18.71 -6.06
N PRO A 65 -4.01 18.85 -6.71
CA PRO A 65 -4.14 19.58 -7.97
C PRO A 65 -3.66 21.04 -7.85
N GLU A 66 -3.87 21.68 -6.70
CA GLU A 66 -3.47 23.07 -6.43
C GLU A 66 -1.94 23.28 -6.35
N LEU A 67 -1.15 22.24 -6.05
CA LEU A 67 0.32 22.31 -6.01
C LEU A 67 0.96 21.98 -7.36
N LYS A 68 0.28 21.14 -8.16
CA LYS A 68 0.70 20.79 -9.52
C LYS A 68 0.65 22.00 -10.45
N ASP A 69 -0.37 22.85 -10.32
CA ASP A 69 -0.49 24.10 -11.09
C ASP A 69 0.53 25.17 -10.67
N ARG A 70 1.15 25.04 -9.49
CA ARG A 70 2.24 25.90 -9.01
C ARG A 70 3.65 25.42 -9.39
N GLY A 71 3.78 24.23 -9.99
CA GLY A 71 5.07 23.67 -10.38
C GLY A 71 5.99 23.27 -9.22
N GLU A 72 5.46 23.16 -7.99
CA GLU A 72 6.25 22.75 -6.84
C GLU A 72 6.29 21.22 -6.74
N VAL A 73 7.46 20.66 -7.01
CA VAL A 73 7.75 19.26 -6.68
C VAL A 73 7.93 19.16 -5.17
N VAL A 74 7.10 18.33 -4.53
CA VAL A 74 7.22 18.02 -3.11
C VAL A 74 8.31 16.96 -2.98
N GLU A 75 9.55 17.39 -2.74
CA GLU A 75 10.67 16.54 -2.32
C GLU A 75 10.54 16.12 -0.84
#